data_AF-A0A2H0R4L5-F1
#
_entry.id   AF-A0A2H0R4L5-F1
#
_cell.length_a   1.000
_cell.length_b   1.000
_cell.length_c   1.000
_cell.angle_alpha   90.00
_cell.angle_beta   90.00
_cell.angle_gamma   90.00
#
_symmetry.space_group_name_H-M   'P 1'
#
loop_
_entity.id
_entity.type
_entity.pdbx_description
1 polymer ?
#
loop_
_entity_poly.entity_id
_entity_poly.type
_entity_poly.pdbx_seq_one_letter_code
_entity_poly.pdbx_strand_id
1 'polypeptide(L)'
;MGNKMKAQARAGLVFFNRQRASYVFGVLEKQYREGEGRYGLTVPPEIFYLNSLTELRGDPRKMVLFYFFVALFMRGGINSDDPFFSLGILCKIYPEMFEPEEIIRMSSPEIGQKLEEASLIALGGATQGESNHGSLAMNIREHTQNWRNNARCLSEYWEGDPRKIFQGQDNVVSAFNNTVDRHDRFGGMRLKIFSLLAIWYMEQELIPKMPCPLPVDFHMIRLFLGLGLIKINKKVWQKFQPGQIGSEKNRVDNGAIFKALRGRPAFRVTEQITNSIALWTMGMITKLDLPIYSLSYSIWFKSRTDCSAHIQSQSRNGPNGQRMFFTEEALAQPGLIPKNYWEPCADCVFQADLCRSVVPAFPYYRLGFIVPIKRKPSFGQQTFRGISPFPGRRTGKATLEKLERHRQILALAPDELRALGQSQGKALETKQQFGMF
;
A
#
# COMPACT_ATOMS: atom_id res chain seq x y z
N MET A 1 -10.23 -22.30 -13.15
CA MET A 1 -9.03 -21.43 -13.30
C MET A 1 -8.75 -21.14 -14.78
N GLY A 2 -8.97 -19.90 -15.22
CA GLY A 2 -8.88 -19.50 -16.64
C GLY A 2 -7.50 -19.68 -17.27
N ASN A 3 -7.46 -20.03 -18.56
CA ASN A 3 -6.24 -20.37 -19.30
C ASN A 3 -5.21 -19.23 -19.37
N LYS A 4 -5.65 -17.97 -19.35
CA LYS A 4 -4.80 -16.78 -19.50
C LYS A 4 -3.92 -16.49 -18.27
N MET A 5 -4.46 -16.57 -17.05
CA MET A 5 -3.67 -16.37 -15.82
C MET A 5 -2.69 -17.52 -15.57
N LYS A 6 -3.09 -18.76 -15.89
CA LYS A 6 -2.18 -19.92 -15.85
C LYS A 6 -1.00 -19.74 -16.79
N ALA A 7 -1.24 -19.27 -18.02
CA ALA A 7 -0.18 -19.01 -18.99
C ALA A 7 0.76 -17.90 -18.52
N GLN A 8 0.23 -16.81 -17.95
CA GLN A 8 1.03 -15.71 -17.39
C GLN A 8 1.90 -16.15 -16.21
N ALA A 9 1.40 -17.04 -15.34
CA ALA A 9 2.14 -17.56 -14.19
C ALA A 9 3.24 -18.57 -14.56
N ARG A 10 3.09 -19.25 -15.71
CA ARG A 10 4.00 -20.31 -16.19
C ARG A 10 5.20 -19.79 -16.97
N ALA A 11 5.30 -18.48 -17.23
CA ALA A 11 6.33 -17.89 -18.10
C ALA A 11 7.77 -17.98 -17.57
N GLY A 12 8.04 -18.71 -16.47
CA GLY A 12 9.39 -18.92 -15.94
C GLY A 12 10.08 -17.62 -15.50
N LEU A 13 9.32 -16.56 -15.22
CA LEU A 13 9.83 -15.23 -14.87
C LEU A 13 10.32 -15.16 -13.42
N VAL A 14 9.74 -15.98 -12.53
CA VAL A 14 10.01 -16.00 -11.10
C VAL A 14 10.26 -17.44 -10.65
N PHE A 15 11.32 -17.64 -9.88
CA PHE A 15 11.64 -18.90 -9.21
C PHE A 15 11.35 -18.77 -7.72
N PHE A 16 10.79 -19.81 -7.12
CA PHE A 16 10.30 -19.79 -5.74
C PHE A 16 11.10 -20.74 -4.85
N ASN A 17 11.56 -20.26 -3.69
CA ASN A 17 12.18 -21.08 -2.66
C ASN A 17 11.11 -21.50 -1.63
N ARG A 18 10.49 -22.66 -1.85
CA ARG A 18 9.36 -23.14 -1.05
C ARG A 18 9.75 -23.45 0.40
N GLN A 19 10.86 -24.15 0.62
CA GLN A 19 11.32 -24.50 1.97
C GLN A 19 11.55 -23.25 2.82
N ARG A 20 12.21 -22.25 2.24
CA ARG A 20 12.46 -20.98 2.91
C ARG A 20 11.19 -20.18 3.15
N ALA A 21 10.27 -20.18 2.18
CA ALA A 21 8.99 -19.52 2.32
C ALA A 21 8.14 -20.16 3.43
N SER A 22 8.14 -21.49 3.57
CA SER A 22 7.47 -22.18 4.67
C SER A 22 7.99 -21.72 6.03
N TYR A 23 9.30 -21.66 6.21
CA TYR A 23 9.91 -21.14 7.44
C TYR A 23 9.53 -19.68 7.69
N VAL A 24 9.74 -18.80 6.71
CA VAL A 24 9.50 -17.35 6.87
C VAL A 24 8.03 -17.05 7.12
N PHE A 25 7.10 -17.69 6.41
CA PHE A 25 5.66 -17.47 6.58
C PHE A 25 5.21 -17.96 7.95
N GLY A 26 5.65 -19.13 8.40
CA GLY A 26 5.33 -19.64 9.74
C GLY A 26 5.84 -18.73 10.86
N VAL A 27 7.07 -18.22 10.74
CA VAL A 27 7.62 -17.27 11.71
C VAL A 27 6.82 -15.97 11.71
N LEU A 28 6.63 -15.33 10.55
CA LEU A 28 5.92 -14.04 10.46
C LEU A 28 4.48 -14.11 10.98
N GLU A 29 3.74 -15.16 10.61
CA GLU A 29 2.37 -15.38 11.07
C GLU A 29 2.34 -15.53 12.59
N LYS A 30 3.20 -16.39 13.15
CA LYS A 30 3.27 -16.64 14.59
C LYS A 30 3.56 -15.35 15.36
N GLN A 31 4.58 -14.60 14.95
CA GLN A 31 4.96 -13.35 15.62
C GLN A 31 3.82 -12.32 15.62
N TYR A 32 3.07 -12.22 14.52
CA TYR A 32 1.92 -11.32 14.45
C TYR A 32 0.79 -11.77 15.37
N ARG A 33 0.43 -13.05 15.33
CA ARG A 33 -0.62 -13.64 16.17
C ARG A 33 -0.32 -13.51 17.66
N GLU A 34 0.95 -13.66 18.05
CA GLU A 34 1.41 -13.55 19.44
C GLU A 34 1.74 -12.11 19.85
N GLY A 35 1.58 -11.14 18.94
CA GLY A 35 1.86 -9.73 19.20
C GLY A 35 3.34 -9.44 19.51
N GLU A 36 4.26 -10.30 19.06
CA GLU A 36 5.68 -10.20 19.38
C GLU A 36 6.30 -8.91 18.84
N GLY A 37 7.15 -8.29 19.65
CA GLY A 37 7.92 -7.11 19.28
C GLY A 37 7.03 -5.95 18.86
N ARG A 38 7.10 -5.55 17.59
CA ARG A 38 6.34 -4.40 17.06
C ARG A 38 4.92 -4.74 16.66
N TYR A 39 4.58 -6.02 16.46
CA TYR A 39 3.24 -6.38 16.01
C TYR A 39 2.17 -6.10 17.07
N GLY A 40 2.50 -6.22 18.36
CA GLY A 40 1.60 -5.85 19.45
C GLY A 40 1.29 -4.35 19.57
N LEU A 41 2.00 -3.50 18.80
CA LEU A 41 1.77 -2.04 18.75
C LEU A 41 1.13 -1.58 17.43
N THR A 42 0.85 -2.51 16.53
CA THR A 42 0.35 -2.19 15.19
C THR A 42 -1.10 -2.60 15.02
N VAL A 43 -1.90 -1.71 14.42
CA VAL A 43 -3.29 -1.98 14.05
C VAL A 43 -3.43 -1.71 12.55
N PRO A 44 -3.96 -2.66 11.76
CA PRO A 44 -4.25 -2.43 10.35
C PRO A 44 -5.18 -1.21 10.17
N PRO A 45 -4.97 -0.37 9.14
CA PRO A 45 -5.79 0.82 8.93
C PRO A 45 -7.30 0.52 8.89
N GLU A 46 -7.70 -0.54 8.20
CA GLU A 46 -9.08 -0.99 8.08
C GLU A 46 -9.74 -1.25 9.43
N ILE A 47 -9.01 -1.81 10.40
CA ILE A 47 -9.52 -2.09 11.75
C ILE A 47 -9.56 -0.78 12.54
N PHE A 48 -8.49 0.03 12.45
CA PHE A 48 -8.42 1.29 13.16
C PHE A 48 -9.57 2.24 12.79
N TYR A 49 -9.80 2.44 11.49
CA TYR A 49 -10.81 3.39 11.02
C TYR A 49 -12.23 2.84 11.07
N LEU A 50 -12.45 1.54 10.84
CA LEU A 50 -13.79 0.94 11.01
C LEU A 50 -14.30 1.14 12.44
N ASN A 51 -13.42 1.00 13.43
CA ASN A 51 -13.75 1.27 14.83
C ASN A 51 -14.17 2.73 15.09
N SER A 52 -13.86 3.67 14.20
CA SER A 52 -14.27 5.07 14.33
C SER A 52 -15.48 5.45 13.46
N LEU A 53 -15.98 4.54 12.62
CA LEU A 53 -17.12 4.79 11.72
C LEU A 53 -18.37 4.09 12.24
N THR A 54 -19.08 4.75 13.15
CA THR A 54 -20.31 4.22 13.77
C THR A 54 -21.42 3.94 12.76
N GLU A 55 -21.44 4.66 11.64
CA GLU A 55 -22.42 4.56 10.56
C GLU A 55 -22.36 3.22 9.82
N LEU A 56 -21.21 2.55 9.87
CA LEU A 56 -20.98 1.25 9.25
C LEU A 56 -21.25 0.08 10.21
N ARG A 57 -21.31 0.34 11.53
CA ARG A 57 -21.45 -0.71 12.53
C ARG A 57 -22.85 -1.32 12.48
N GLY A 58 -22.91 -2.65 12.42
CA GLY A 58 -24.18 -3.39 12.40
C GLY A 58 -24.89 -3.41 11.04
N ASP A 59 -24.32 -2.79 10.01
CA ASP A 59 -24.83 -2.84 8.63
C ASP A 59 -23.80 -3.50 7.71
N PRO A 60 -23.89 -4.85 7.53
CA PRO A 60 -22.99 -5.58 6.66
C PRO A 60 -22.99 -5.06 5.21
N ARG A 61 -24.12 -4.55 4.69
CA ARG A 61 -24.20 -4.05 3.31
C ARG A 61 -23.37 -2.79 3.16
N LYS A 62 -23.55 -1.81 4.06
CA LYS A 62 -22.74 -0.58 4.03
C LYS A 62 -21.26 -0.86 4.22
N MET A 63 -20.90 -1.74 5.14
CA MET A 63 -19.50 -2.10 5.38
C MET A 63 -18.86 -2.75 4.14
N VAL A 64 -19.60 -3.64 3.47
CA VAL A 64 -19.18 -4.28 2.23
C VAL A 64 -18.93 -3.25 1.12
N LEU A 65 -19.87 -2.33 0.90
CA LEU A 65 -19.76 -1.28 -0.12
C LEU A 65 -18.63 -0.30 0.21
N PHE A 66 -18.49 0.10 1.47
CA PHE A 66 -17.40 0.93 1.94
C PHE A 66 -16.03 0.34 1.60
N TYR A 67 -15.79 -0.92 1.98
CA TYR A 67 -14.52 -1.59 1.65
C TYR A 67 -14.29 -1.74 0.16
N PHE A 68 -15.33 -2.04 -0.63
CA PHE A 68 -15.23 -2.14 -2.09
C PHE A 68 -14.65 -0.85 -2.69
N PHE A 69 -15.21 0.29 -2.28
CA PHE A 69 -14.82 1.60 -2.77
C PHE A 69 -13.47 2.07 -2.20
N VAL A 70 -13.16 1.77 -0.93
CA VAL A 70 -11.83 2.03 -0.34
C VAL A 70 -10.73 1.27 -1.08
N ALA A 71 -10.98 0.01 -1.47
CA ALA A 71 -9.99 -0.81 -2.16
C ALA A 71 -9.50 -0.15 -3.47
N LEU A 72 -10.36 0.59 -4.18
CA LEU A 72 -10.01 1.25 -5.44
C LEU A 72 -8.86 2.26 -5.30
N PHE A 73 -8.68 2.83 -4.11
CA PHE A 73 -7.59 3.77 -3.81
C PHE A 73 -6.31 3.10 -3.29
N MET A 74 -6.29 1.77 -3.12
CA MET A 74 -5.08 1.01 -2.75
C MET A 74 -4.11 0.82 -3.93
N ARG A 75 -4.26 1.67 -4.96
CA ARG A 75 -3.41 1.79 -6.14
C ARG A 75 -2.19 2.66 -5.82
N GLY A 76 -1.08 2.39 -6.52
CA GLY A 76 0.24 2.91 -6.17
C GLY A 76 0.32 4.43 -6.04
N GLY A 77 1.11 4.90 -5.06
CA GLY A 77 1.35 6.32 -4.80
C GLY A 77 0.54 6.89 -3.62
N ILE A 78 -0.50 6.19 -3.17
CA ILE A 78 -1.35 6.59 -2.05
C ILE A 78 -0.94 5.81 -0.78
N ASN A 79 -0.80 6.50 0.36
CA ASN A 79 -0.59 5.81 1.63
C ASN A 79 -1.88 5.10 2.04
N SER A 80 -1.78 3.84 2.48
CA SER A 80 -2.99 3.04 2.78
C SER A 80 -3.88 3.62 3.89
N ASP A 81 -3.36 4.51 4.75
CA ASP A 81 -4.16 5.14 5.82
C ASP A 81 -5.09 6.22 5.30
N ASP A 82 -4.67 6.95 4.25
CA ASP A 82 -5.36 8.15 3.81
C ASP A 82 -6.73 7.84 3.19
N PRO A 83 -6.92 6.79 2.36
CA PRO A 83 -8.24 6.43 1.84
C PRO A 83 -9.25 6.08 2.92
N PHE A 84 -8.85 5.34 3.95
CA PHE A 84 -9.79 4.99 5.03
C PHE A 84 -10.25 6.22 5.80
N PHE A 85 -9.34 7.16 6.06
CA PHE A 85 -9.70 8.39 6.75
C PHE A 85 -10.61 9.28 5.88
N SER A 86 -10.19 9.58 4.65
CA SER A 86 -10.93 10.49 3.77
C SER A 86 -12.26 9.90 3.30
N LEU A 87 -12.33 8.60 3.02
CA LEU A 87 -13.61 7.96 2.67
C LEU A 87 -14.49 7.73 3.89
N GLY A 88 -13.91 7.61 5.08
CA GLY A 88 -14.67 7.68 6.33
C GLY A 88 -15.43 9.00 6.44
N ILE A 89 -14.76 10.13 6.15
CA ILE A 89 -15.42 11.44 6.07
C ILE A 89 -16.49 11.44 4.98
N LEU A 90 -16.16 11.00 3.76
CA LEU A 90 -17.11 10.92 2.65
C LEU A 90 -18.37 10.14 3.02
N CYS A 91 -18.22 9.00 3.70
CA CYS A 91 -19.34 8.15 4.15
C CYS A 91 -20.28 8.89 5.12
N LYS A 92 -19.76 9.82 5.92
CA LYS A 92 -20.55 10.59 6.87
C LYS A 92 -21.31 11.74 6.21
N ILE A 93 -20.68 12.44 5.26
CA ILE A 93 -21.26 13.64 4.64
C ILE A 93 -22.02 13.37 3.34
N TYR A 94 -21.71 12.26 2.65
CA TYR A 94 -22.31 11.83 1.38
C TYR A 94 -22.49 10.30 1.36
N PRO A 95 -23.33 9.72 2.23
CA PRO A 95 -23.54 8.26 2.27
C PRO A 95 -24.00 7.68 0.91
N GLU A 96 -24.70 8.47 0.10
CA GLU A 96 -25.14 8.08 -1.26
C GLU A 96 -23.97 7.78 -2.22
N MET A 97 -22.74 8.24 -1.91
CA MET A 97 -21.54 7.95 -2.68
C MET A 97 -21.07 6.50 -2.59
N PHE A 98 -21.74 5.68 -1.79
CA PHE A 98 -21.46 4.25 -1.61
C PHE A 98 -22.60 3.35 -2.11
N GLU A 99 -23.76 3.92 -2.46
CA GLU A 99 -24.90 3.16 -3.01
C GLU A 99 -24.82 3.13 -4.54
N PRO A 100 -24.65 1.94 -5.16
CA PRO A 100 -24.47 1.82 -6.60
C PRO A 100 -25.55 2.52 -7.43
N GLU A 101 -26.81 2.40 -7.01
CA GLU A 101 -27.97 2.97 -7.69
C GLU A 101 -27.93 4.51 -7.72
N GLU A 102 -27.42 5.14 -6.66
CA GLU A 102 -27.28 6.59 -6.59
C GLU A 102 -26.06 7.07 -7.38
N ILE A 103 -24.92 6.38 -7.27
CA ILE A 103 -23.69 6.74 -7.98
C ILE A 103 -23.89 6.75 -9.51
N ILE A 104 -24.67 5.81 -10.05
CA ILE A 104 -24.92 5.73 -11.51
C ILE A 104 -25.62 6.99 -12.03
N ARG A 105 -26.47 7.62 -11.20
CA ARG A 105 -27.21 8.84 -11.52
C ARG A 105 -26.34 10.10 -11.41
N MET A 106 -25.26 10.05 -10.65
CA MET A 106 -24.32 11.16 -10.49
C MET A 106 -23.46 11.38 -11.73
N SER A 107 -23.07 12.63 -11.95
CA SER A 107 -22.10 12.97 -12.99
C SER A 107 -20.65 12.79 -12.50
N SER A 108 -19.70 12.52 -13.38
CA SER A 108 -18.28 12.42 -12.99
C SER A 108 -17.74 13.71 -12.31
N PRO A 109 -18.13 14.93 -12.74
CA PRO A 109 -17.79 16.16 -12.02
C PRO A 109 -18.35 16.21 -10.59
N GLU A 110 -19.60 15.79 -10.39
CA GLU A 110 -20.23 15.74 -9.07
C GLU A 110 -19.49 14.78 -8.12
N ILE A 111 -19.18 13.57 -8.60
CA ILE A 111 -18.39 12.58 -7.85
C ILE A 111 -17.02 13.18 -7.49
N GLY A 112 -16.38 13.88 -8.43
CA GLY A 112 -15.10 14.53 -8.23
C GLY A 112 -15.13 15.59 -7.14
N GLN A 113 -16.14 16.47 -7.17
CA GLN A 113 -16.33 17.50 -6.16
C GLN A 113 -16.49 16.91 -4.76
N LYS A 114 -17.34 15.88 -4.60
CA LYS A 114 -17.55 15.22 -3.30
C LYS A 114 -16.28 14.56 -2.76
N LEU A 115 -15.49 13.91 -3.63
CA LEU A 115 -14.20 13.32 -3.27
C LEU A 115 -13.18 14.38 -2.86
N GLU A 116 -13.11 15.49 -3.58
CA GLU A 116 -12.22 16.62 -3.28
C GLU A 116 -12.58 17.29 -1.95
N GLU A 117 -13.87 17.50 -1.68
CA GLU A 117 -14.35 18.04 -0.40
C GLU A 117 -13.96 17.14 0.79
N ALA A 118 -14.21 15.83 0.68
CA ALA A 118 -13.83 14.89 1.73
C ALA A 118 -12.30 14.83 1.95
N SER A 119 -11.52 14.89 0.86
CA SER A 119 -10.06 14.94 0.91
C SER A 119 -9.54 16.25 1.52
N LEU A 120 -10.20 17.38 1.23
CA LEU A 120 -9.89 18.67 1.82
C LEU A 120 -10.10 18.61 3.32
N ILE A 121 -11.28 18.18 3.80
CA ILE A 121 -11.60 18.07 5.24
C ILE A 121 -10.59 17.17 5.97
N ALA A 122 -10.27 16.02 5.37
CA ALA A 122 -9.32 15.06 5.95
C ALA A 122 -7.91 15.62 6.07
N LEU A 123 -7.39 16.22 4.99
CA LEU A 123 -5.96 16.50 4.87
C LEU A 123 -5.60 17.99 4.98
N GLY A 124 -6.59 18.88 5.07
CA GLY A 124 -6.40 20.33 5.18
C GLY A 124 -5.58 20.93 4.04
N GLY A 125 -5.64 20.32 2.85
CA GLY A 125 -4.83 20.71 1.69
C GLY A 125 -3.33 20.36 1.79
N ALA A 126 -2.87 19.65 2.83
CA ALA A 126 -1.51 19.11 2.89
C ALA A 126 -1.41 17.84 2.05
N THR A 127 -0.59 17.84 1.00
CA THR A 127 -0.62 16.77 -0.01
C THR A 127 0.68 15.98 -0.05
N GLN A 128 0.55 14.65 -0.13
CA GLN A 128 1.61 13.79 -0.65
C GLN A 128 1.34 13.54 -2.13
N GLY A 129 2.00 14.30 -3.00
CA GLY A 129 1.84 14.21 -4.46
C GLY A 129 2.22 15.54 -5.12
N GLU A 130 2.61 15.51 -6.40
CA GLU A 130 3.01 16.71 -7.17
C GLU A 130 1.84 17.67 -7.48
N SER A 131 0.65 17.41 -6.96
CA SER A 131 -0.58 18.16 -7.20
C SER A 131 -1.28 18.47 -5.87
N ASN A 132 -1.47 19.75 -5.58
CA ASN A 132 -1.98 20.33 -4.33
C ASN A 132 -3.45 19.98 -3.95
N HIS A 133 -3.96 18.79 -4.31
CA HIS A 133 -5.36 18.38 -4.10
C HIS A 133 -5.59 17.18 -3.13
N GLY A 134 -4.55 16.59 -2.56
CA GLY A 134 -4.65 15.48 -1.59
C GLY A 134 -4.51 14.10 -2.24
N SER A 135 -4.38 13.04 -1.43
CA SER A 135 -4.09 11.69 -1.93
C SER A 135 -5.25 11.07 -2.71
N LEU A 136 -6.50 11.43 -2.40
CA LEU A 136 -7.68 11.03 -3.20
C LEU A 136 -7.80 11.78 -4.53
N ALA A 137 -7.23 12.99 -4.63
CA ALA A 137 -7.30 13.78 -5.85
C ALA A 137 -6.20 13.46 -6.85
N MET A 138 -5.19 12.67 -6.45
CA MET A 138 -4.22 12.12 -7.38
C MET A 138 -4.96 11.25 -8.40
N ASN A 139 -4.94 11.62 -9.68
CA ASN A 139 -5.73 10.96 -10.73
C ASN A 139 -7.25 11.04 -10.51
N ILE A 140 -7.77 12.13 -9.94
CA ILE A 140 -9.22 12.29 -9.66
C ILE A 140 -10.10 11.93 -10.85
N ARG A 141 -9.73 12.31 -12.07
CA ARG A 141 -10.47 11.96 -13.30
C ARG A 141 -10.59 10.45 -13.54
N GLU A 142 -9.51 9.71 -13.28
CA GLU A 142 -9.52 8.25 -13.39
C GLU A 142 -10.33 7.63 -12.25
N HIS A 143 -10.22 8.18 -11.04
CA HIS A 143 -10.99 7.72 -9.88
C HIS A 143 -12.49 7.93 -10.05
N THR A 144 -12.94 9.09 -10.49
CA THR A 144 -14.38 9.37 -10.70
C THR A 144 -14.99 8.48 -11.78
N GLN A 145 -14.27 8.28 -12.89
CA GLN A 145 -14.71 7.38 -13.95
C GLN A 145 -14.79 5.93 -13.46
N ASN A 146 -13.77 5.45 -12.74
CA ASN A 146 -13.78 4.10 -12.18
C ASN A 146 -14.86 3.94 -11.11
N TRP A 147 -15.12 4.97 -10.29
CA TRP A 147 -16.17 4.95 -9.27
C TRP A 147 -17.53 4.65 -9.89
N ARG A 148 -17.90 5.43 -10.91
CA ARG A 148 -19.17 5.29 -11.62
C ARG A 148 -19.26 4.00 -12.42
N ASN A 149 -18.21 3.65 -13.15
CA ASN A 149 -18.17 2.41 -13.93
C ASN A 149 -18.29 1.16 -13.04
N ASN A 150 -17.63 1.18 -11.88
CA ASN A 150 -17.66 0.06 -10.96
C ASN A 150 -19.02 -0.06 -10.27
N ALA A 151 -19.65 1.06 -9.89
CA ALA A 151 -21.03 1.07 -9.39
C ALA A 151 -22.00 0.48 -10.42
N ARG A 152 -21.93 0.92 -11.68
CA ARG A 152 -22.73 0.39 -12.79
C ARG A 152 -22.55 -1.13 -12.93
N CYS A 153 -21.31 -1.58 -13.05
CA CYS A 153 -20.97 -2.98 -13.17
C CYS A 153 -21.49 -3.80 -11.98
N LEU A 154 -21.43 -3.24 -10.77
CA LEU A 154 -21.96 -3.88 -9.57
C LEU A 154 -23.48 -4.04 -9.60
N SER A 155 -24.22 -3.00 -9.99
CA SER A 155 -25.68 -3.07 -10.15
C SER A 155 -26.10 -4.05 -11.24
N GLU A 156 -25.47 -3.99 -12.42
CA GLU A 156 -25.86 -4.80 -13.59
C GLU A 156 -25.62 -6.31 -13.38
N TYR A 157 -24.51 -6.68 -12.75
CA TYR A 157 -24.07 -8.08 -12.72
C TYR A 157 -24.18 -8.75 -11.36
N TRP A 158 -24.31 -7.96 -10.29
CA TRP A 158 -24.32 -8.43 -8.90
C TRP A 158 -25.33 -7.68 -8.02
N GLU A 159 -26.35 -7.06 -8.60
CA GLU A 159 -27.47 -6.42 -7.88
C GLU A 159 -26.99 -5.44 -6.79
N GLY A 160 -25.89 -4.74 -7.05
CA GLY A 160 -25.30 -3.77 -6.14
C GLY A 160 -24.60 -4.37 -4.93
N ASP A 161 -24.42 -5.69 -4.84
CA ASP A 161 -23.80 -6.37 -3.69
C ASP A 161 -22.51 -7.13 -4.09
N PRO A 162 -21.32 -6.65 -3.71
CA PRO A 162 -20.06 -7.26 -4.13
C PRO A 162 -19.77 -8.59 -3.43
N ARG A 163 -20.53 -8.99 -2.40
CA ARG A 163 -20.44 -10.36 -1.84
C ARG A 163 -20.86 -11.40 -2.88
N LYS A 164 -21.79 -11.07 -3.78
CA LYS A 164 -22.27 -11.98 -4.84
C LYS A 164 -21.17 -12.38 -5.82
N ILE A 165 -20.09 -11.60 -5.93
CA ILE A 165 -18.91 -11.95 -6.74
C ILE A 165 -18.26 -13.26 -6.25
N PHE A 166 -18.32 -13.52 -4.94
CA PHE A 166 -17.69 -14.67 -4.29
C PHE A 166 -18.61 -15.90 -4.19
N GLN A 167 -19.90 -15.76 -4.51
CA GLN A 167 -20.85 -16.86 -4.42
C GLN A 167 -20.54 -17.96 -5.45
N GLY A 168 -20.53 -19.20 -4.99
CA GLY A 168 -20.24 -20.38 -5.81
C GLY A 168 -18.77 -20.47 -6.29
N GLN A 169 -17.87 -19.64 -5.74
CA GLN A 169 -16.45 -19.65 -6.12
C GLN A 169 -15.63 -20.51 -5.16
N ASP A 170 -14.67 -21.25 -5.71
CA ASP A 170 -13.77 -22.13 -4.94
C ASP A 170 -12.60 -21.38 -4.29
N ASN A 171 -12.24 -20.22 -4.83
CA ASN A 171 -11.17 -19.36 -4.34
C ASN A 171 -11.29 -17.93 -4.90
N VAL A 172 -10.53 -17.01 -4.31
CA VAL A 172 -10.52 -15.58 -4.69
C VAL A 172 -10.08 -15.36 -6.14
N VAL A 173 -9.25 -16.24 -6.71
CA VAL A 173 -8.80 -16.11 -8.11
C VAL A 173 -9.93 -16.45 -9.08
N SER A 174 -10.76 -17.46 -8.77
CA SER A 174 -11.96 -17.76 -9.57
C SER A 174 -12.98 -16.62 -9.47
N ALA A 175 -13.21 -16.08 -8.27
CA ALA A 175 -14.04 -14.89 -8.07
C ALA A 175 -13.52 -13.69 -8.88
N PHE A 176 -12.20 -13.45 -8.88
CA PHE A 176 -11.60 -12.41 -9.71
C PHE A 176 -11.82 -12.64 -11.21
N ASN A 177 -11.61 -13.87 -11.71
CA ASN A 177 -11.81 -14.17 -13.13
C ASN A 177 -13.27 -13.97 -13.56
N ASN A 178 -14.24 -14.29 -12.70
CA ASN A 178 -15.66 -14.02 -12.93
C ASN A 178 -15.93 -12.52 -13.20
N THR A 179 -15.15 -11.60 -12.61
CA THR A 179 -15.24 -10.16 -12.91
C THR A 179 -14.56 -9.76 -14.22
N VAL A 180 -13.61 -10.55 -14.72
CA VAL A 180 -12.84 -10.24 -15.94
C VAL A 180 -13.54 -10.76 -17.19
N ASP A 181 -14.17 -11.92 -17.09
CA ASP A 181 -14.76 -12.63 -18.23
C ASP A 181 -16.07 -11.98 -18.73
N ARG A 182 -16.66 -11.04 -17.98
CA ARG A 182 -17.93 -10.35 -18.30
C ARG A 182 -17.80 -9.09 -19.17
N HIS A 183 -16.67 -8.86 -19.83
CA HIS A 183 -16.36 -7.70 -20.71
C HIS A 183 -16.36 -6.29 -20.05
N ASP A 184 -17.01 -6.10 -18.90
CA ASP A 184 -16.95 -4.88 -18.08
C ASP A 184 -16.08 -5.10 -16.83
N ARG A 185 -14.75 -5.10 -17.00
CA ARG A 185 -13.84 -5.27 -15.86
C ARG A 185 -13.99 -4.07 -14.90
N PHE A 186 -14.06 -4.33 -13.60
CA PHE A 186 -13.95 -3.27 -12.59
C PHE A 186 -12.67 -2.44 -12.84
N GLY A 187 -12.87 -1.17 -13.19
CA GLY A 187 -11.82 -0.20 -13.46
C GLY A 187 -10.89 -0.05 -12.26
N GLY A 188 -9.59 -0.18 -12.50
CA GLY A 188 -8.56 -0.12 -11.46
C GLY A 188 -8.44 -1.36 -10.57
N MET A 189 -9.38 -2.30 -10.63
CA MET A 189 -9.39 -3.51 -9.80
C MET A 189 -8.45 -4.59 -10.36
N ARG A 190 -7.19 -4.57 -9.91
CA ARG A 190 -6.20 -5.61 -10.21
C ARG A 190 -6.27 -6.73 -9.17
N LEU A 191 -5.70 -7.91 -9.47
CA LEU A 191 -5.69 -9.05 -8.54
C LEU A 191 -5.20 -8.67 -7.14
N LYS A 192 -4.12 -7.86 -7.03
CA LYS A 192 -3.65 -7.32 -5.75
C LYS A 192 -4.77 -6.67 -4.92
N ILE A 193 -5.53 -5.77 -5.55
CA ILE A 193 -6.57 -4.99 -4.91
C ILE A 193 -7.76 -5.89 -4.56
N PHE A 194 -8.12 -6.79 -5.46
CA PHE A 194 -9.19 -7.75 -5.25
C PHE A 194 -8.88 -8.73 -4.11
N SER A 195 -7.63 -9.21 -4.01
CA SER A 195 -7.19 -10.03 -2.88
C SER A 195 -7.24 -9.28 -1.56
N LEU A 196 -6.83 -8.01 -1.56
CA LEU A 196 -6.88 -7.17 -0.37
C LEU A 196 -8.34 -7.00 0.11
N LEU A 197 -9.24 -6.71 -0.82
CA LEU A 197 -10.68 -6.63 -0.54
C LEU A 197 -11.24 -7.95 0.02
N ALA A 198 -10.90 -9.08 -0.59
CA ALA A 198 -11.34 -10.39 -0.14
C ALA A 198 -10.84 -10.70 1.28
N ILE A 199 -9.61 -10.30 1.62
CA ILE A 199 -9.05 -10.45 2.98
C ILE A 199 -9.88 -9.65 3.99
N TRP A 200 -10.22 -8.40 3.69
CA TRP A 200 -11.08 -7.58 4.56
C TRP A 200 -12.47 -8.21 4.74
N TYR A 201 -13.08 -8.69 3.66
CA TYR A 201 -14.38 -9.36 3.76
C TYR A 201 -14.32 -10.66 4.57
N MET A 202 -13.27 -11.47 4.41
CA MET A 202 -13.12 -12.70 5.20
C MET A 202 -12.82 -12.41 6.67
N GLU A 203 -12.03 -11.37 6.97
CA GLU A 203 -11.73 -10.98 8.35
C GLU A 203 -12.98 -10.50 9.08
N GLN A 204 -13.83 -9.73 8.40
CA GLN A 204 -15.10 -9.22 8.95
C GLN A 204 -16.27 -10.21 8.78
N GLU A 205 -16.00 -11.45 8.37
CA GLU A 205 -16.99 -12.51 8.15
C GLU A 205 -18.13 -12.13 7.18
N LEU A 206 -17.87 -11.18 6.28
CA LEU A 206 -18.79 -10.72 5.24
C LEU A 206 -18.90 -11.71 4.07
N ILE A 207 -17.87 -12.54 3.88
CA ILE A 207 -17.85 -13.68 2.97
C ILE A 207 -17.22 -14.89 3.66
N PRO A 208 -17.51 -16.13 3.21
CA PRO A 208 -16.86 -17.32 3.72
C PRO A 208 -15.34 -17.29 3.54
N LYS A 209 -14.61 -17.89 4.48
CA LYS A 209 -13.17 -18.12 4.33
C LYS A 209 -12.91 -19.00 3.12
N MET A 210 -11.98 -18.59 2.27
CA MET A 210 -11.60 -19.33 1.06
C MET A 210 -10.13 -19.10 0.72
N PRO A 211 -9.51 -19.98 -0.08
CA PRO A 211 -8.14 -19.78 -0.54
C PRO A 211 -7.98 -18.42 -1.22
N CYS A 212 -7.03 -17.62 -0.72
CA CYS A 212 -6.78 -16.28 -1.19
C CYS A 212 -5.28 -16.06 -1.39
N PRO A 213 -4.84 -15.49 -2.51
CA PRO A 213 -3.46 -15.08 -2.68
C PRO A 213 -3.15 -13.85 -1.83
N LEU A 214 -1.89 -13.67 -1.42
CA LEU A 214 -1.47 -12.41 -0.82
C LEU A 214 -1.65 -11.25 -1.81
N PRO A 215 -1.99 -10.02 -1.35
CA PRO A 215 -2.08 -8.83 -2.19
C PRO A 215 -0.68 -8.35 -2.59
N VAL A 216 -0.08 -9.03 -3.58
CA VAL A 216 1.31 -8.78 -3.98
C VAL A 216 1.45 -7.44 -4.67
N ASP A 217 2.10 -6.53 -3.93
CA ASP A 217 2.70 -5.34 -4.47
C ASP A 217 4.22 -5.37 -4.30
N PHE A 218 4.82 -4.21 -4.44
CA PHE A 218 6.24 -4.03 -4.33
C PHE A 218 6.81 -4.14 -2.92
N HIS A 219 6.02 -3.84 -1.89
CA HIS A 219 6.46 -4.02 -0.52
C HIS A 219 6.70 -5.51 -0.30
N MET A 220 5.78 -6.35 -0.78
CA MET A 220 5.91 -7.79 -0.76
C MET A 220 7.06 -8.28 -1.64
N ILE A 221 7.17 -7.82 -2.90
CA ILE A 221 8.26 -8.24 -3.79
C ILE A 221 9.63 -7.89 -3.18
N ARG A 222 9.77 -6.69 -2.60
CA ARG A 222 11.00 -6.28 -1.91
C ARG A 222 11.34 -7.24 -0.78
N LEU A 223 10.37 -7.52 0.10
CA LEU A 223 10.60 -8.42 1.23
C LEU A 223 10.98 -9.82 0.74
N PHE A 224 10.25 -10.34 -0.24
CA PHE A 224 10.46 -11.68 -0.78
C PHE A 224 11.81 -11.81 -1.50
N LEU A 225 12.26 -10.77 -2.20
CA LEU A 225 13.60 -10.73 -2.79
C LEU A 225 14.69 -10.64 -1.73
N GLY A 226 14.52 -9.74 -0.75
CA GLY A 226 15.50 -9.54 0.32
C GLY A 226 15.74 -10.81 1.12
N LEU A 227 14.65 -11.49 1.50
CA LEU A 227 14.66 -12.77 2.19
C LEU A 227 14.95 -13.97 1.27
N GLY A 228 15.15 -13.74 -0.03
CA GLY A 228 15.41 -14.77 -1.03
C GLY A 228 14.35 -15.88 -1.08
N LEU A 229 13.09 -15.52 -0.86
CA LEU A 229 11.91 -16.35 -1.11
C LEU A 229 11.65 -16.50 -2.60
N ILE A 230 11.99 -15.47 -3.36
CA ILE A 230 11.88 -15.45 -4.82
C ILE A 230 13.21 -15.07 -5.48
N LYS A 231 13.40 -15.52 -6.71
CA LYS A 231 14.47 -15.06 -7.62
C LYS A 231 13.84 -14.70 -8.96
N ILE A 232 14.20 -13.55 -9.52
CA ILE A 232 13.73 -13.14 -10.86
C ILE A 232 14.65 -13.74 -11.92
N ASN A 233 14.07 -14.27 -12.99
CA ASN A 233 14.80 -14.84 -14.11
C ASN A 233 15.77 -13.82 -14.71
N LYS A 234 17.03 -14.24 -14.92
CA LYS A 234 18.12 -13.44 -15.48
C LYS A 234 17.73 -12.71 -16.78
N LYS A 235 16.85 -13.29 -17.60
CA LYS A 235 16.37 -12.71 -18.87
C LYS A 235 15.52 -11.43 -18.68
N VAL A 236 14.94 -11.22 -17.51
CA VAL A 236 14.10 -10.05 -17.18
C VAL A 236 14.96 -8.88 -16.67
N TRP A 237 16.20 -9.15 -16.28
CA TRP A 237 17.11 -8.13 -15.79
C TRP A 237 17.67 -7.30 -16.94
N GLN A 238 17.72 -6.00 -16.70
CA GLN A 238 18.30 -5.02 -17.60
C GLN A 238 19.18 -4.04 -16.83
N LYS A 239 20.03 -3.31 -17.53
CA LYS A 239 20.76 -2.18 -16.95
C LYS A 239 19.79 -1.02 -16.78
N PHE A 240 19.75 -0.42 -15.60
CA PHE A 240 18.93 0.76 -15.36
C PHE A 240 19.41 1.94 -16.24
N GLN A 241 18.50 2.51 -17.02
CA GLN A 241 18.75 3.65 -17.91
C GLN A 241 17.76 4.80 -17.61
N PRO A 242 18.23 5.98 -17.18
CA PRO A 242 17.37 7.12 -16.86
C PRO A 242 16.49 7.61 -18.02
N GLY A 243 16.98 7.51 -19.26
CA GLY A 243 16.26 7.96 -20.46
C GLY A 243 14.96 7.19 -20.74
N GLN A 244 14.78 6.02 -20.12
CA GLN A 244 13.56 5.21 -20.26
C GLN A 244 12.41 5.69 -19.37
N ILE A 245 12.57 6.82 -18.66
CA ILE A 245 11.73 7.13 -17.51
C ILE A 245 11.27 8.60 -17.49
N GLY A 246 9.95 8.78 -17.44
CA GLY A 246 9.26 9.99 -16.98
C GLY A 246 9.35 11.23 -17.88
N SER A 247 8.59 12.26 -17.47
CA SER A 247 8.66 13.62 -18.03
C SER A 247 9.99 14.31 -17.70
N GLU A 248 10.32 15.38 -18.43
CA GLU A 248 11.53 16.21 -18.22
C GLU A 248 11.70 16.63 -16.74
N LYS A 249 10.59 17.07 -16.10
CA LYS A 249 10.55 17.44 -14.67
C LYS A 249 11.05 16.32 -13.74
N ASN A 250 10.62 15.08 -13.98
CA ASN A 250 11.06 13.94 -13.19
C ASN A 250 12.57 13.66 -13.33
N ARG A 251 13.17 14.03 -14.47
CA ARG A 251 14.61 13.86 -14.70
C ARG A 251 15.44 14.92 -13.97
N VAL A 252 14.93 16.15 -13.87
CA VAL A 252 15.55 17.23 -13.12
C VAL A 252 15.53 16.93 -11.62
N ASP A 253 14.36 16.62 -11.06
CA ASP A 253 14.19 16.44 -9.61
C ASP A 253 14.93 15.22 -9.03
N ASN A 254 15.24 14.23 -9.90
CA ASN A 254 15.83 12.95 -9.50
C ASN A 254 17.18 12.65 -10.15
N GLY A 255 17.81 13.65 -10.78
CA GLY A 255 19.05 13.49 -11.55
C GLY A 255 20.19 12.82 -10.76
N ALA A 256 20.33 13.14 -9.46
CA ALA A 256 21.33 12.53 -8.59
C ALA A 256 21.12 11.02 -8.40
N ILE A 257 19.89 10.57 -8.16
CA ILE A 257 19.59 9.14 -8.02
C ILE A 257 19.75 8.43 -9.36
N PHE A 258 19.31 9.04 -10.45
CA PHE A 258 19.47 8.48 -11.79
C PHE A 258 20.92 8.26 -12.16
N LYS A 259 21.80 9.21 -11.82
CA LYS A 259 23.25 9.06 -11.97
C LYS A 259 23.79 7.90 -11.13
N ALA A 260 23.35 7.78 -9.87
CA ALA A 260 23.82 6.73 -8.96
C ALA A 260 23.35 5.30 -9.31
N LEU A 261 22.21 5.19 -9.99
CA LEU A 261 21.62 3.92 -10.41
C LEU A 261 22.00 3.49 -11.82
N ARG A 262 22.49 4.41 -12.65
CA ARG A 262 22.82 4.13 -14.05
C ARG A 262 23.71 2.90 -14.16
N GLY A 263 23.31 1.97 -15.02
CA GLY A 263 24.05 0.73 -15.29
C GLY A 263 23.85 -0.38 -14.25
N ARG A 264 23.20 -0.13 -13.11
CA ARG A 264 22.92 -1.18 -12.12
C ARG A 264 21.87 -2.18 -12.65
N PRO A 265 21.94 -3.46 -12.24
CA PRO A 265 20.92 -4.45 -12.58
C PRO A 265 19.56 -4.03 -12.00
N ALA A 266 18.55 -3.99 -12.86
CA ALA A 266 17.18 -3.63 -12.52
C ALA A 266 16.19 -4.49 -13.30
N PHE A 267 14.95 -4.56 -12.82
CA PHE A 267 13.85 -5.08 -13.63
C PHE A 267 12.58 -4.25 -13.39
N ARG A 268 11.71 -4.20 -14.40
CA ARG A 268 10.40 -3.55 -14.29
C ARG A 268 9.41 -4.53 -13.67
N VAL A 269 8.68 -4.09 -12.65
CA VAL A 269 7.60 -4.90 -12.08
C VAL A 269 6.43 -4.92 -13.04
N THR A 270 6.08 -6.12 -13.54
CA THR A 270 4.94 -6.34 -14.43
C THR A 270 3.82 -7.08 -13.71
N GLU A 271 2.60 -6.99 -14.25
CA GLU A 271 1.45 -7.73 -13.72
C GLU A 271 1.68 -9.25 -13.74
N GLN A 272 2.42 -9.75 -14.74
CA GLN A 272 2.78 -11.17 -14.80
C GLN A 272 3.64 -11.59 -13.60
N ILE A 273 4.61 -10.77 -13.19
CA ILE A 273 5.45 -11.04 -12.00
C ILE A 273 4.59 -11.03 -10.74
N THR A 274 3.78 -9.99 -10.53
CA THR A 274 2.93 -9.89 -9.33
C THR A 274 1.92 -11.03 -9.25
N ASN A 275 1.26 -11.38 -10.36
CA ASN A 275 0.28 -12.46 -10.41
C ASN A 275 0.93 -13.83 -10.22
N SER A 276 2.13 -14.05 -10.76
CA SER A 276 2.88 -15.30 -10.53
C SER A 276 3.17 -15.51 -9.04
N ILE A 277 3.62 -14.46 -8.36
CA ILE A 277 3.90 -14.52 -6.93
C ILE A 277 2.60 -14.68 -6.13
N ALA A 278 1.54 -13.95 -6.47
CA ALA A 278 0.24 -14.04 -5.81
C ALA A 278 -0.32 -15.47 -5.86
N LEU A 279 -0.34 -16.08 -7.05
CA LEU A 279 -0.81 -17.46 -7.20
C LEU A 279 0.05 -18.47 -6.45
N TRP A 280 1.38 -18.27 -6.44
CA TRP A 280 2.28 -19.10 -5.65
C TRP A 280 2.02 -18.96 -4.14
N THR A 281 1.78 -17.75 -3.62
CA THR A 281 1.51 -17.53 -2.20
C THR A 281 0.19 -18.17 -1.77
N MET A 282 -0.87 -18.10 -2.59
CA MET A 282 -2.13 -18.82 -2.31
C MET A 282 -1.87 -20.31 -2.09
N GLY A 283 -1.13 -20.95 -3.01
CA GLY A 283 -0.83 -22.38 -2.89
C GLY A 283 0.05 -22.72 -1.68
N MET A 284 0.96 -21.81 -1.28
CA MET A 284 1.76 -21.99 -0.06
C MET A 284 0.90 -21.86 1.20
N ILE A 285 0.01 -20.86 1.25
CA ILE A 285 -0.88 -20.59 2.39
C ILE A 285 -1.83 -21.76 2.60
N THR A 286 -2.49 -22.23 1.54
CA THR A 286 -3.38 -23.40 1.60
C THR A 286 -2.61 -24.66 2.03
N LYS A 287 -1.40 -24.87 1.51
CA LYS A 287 -0.60 -26.05 1.88
C LYS A 287 -0.16 -26.03 3.35
N LEU A 288 0.13 -24.85 3.89
CA LEU A 288 0.63 -24.67 5.25
C LEU A 288 -0.48 -24.42 6.27
N ASP A 289 -1.74 -24.36 5.81
CA ASP A 289 -2.91 -24.03 6.62
C ASP A 289 -2.74 -22.74 7.47
N LEU A 290 -2.20 -21.70 6.83
CA LEU A 290 -1.92 -20.43 7.52
C LEU A 290 -3.13 -19.48 7.44
N PRO A 291 -3.48 -18.78 8.54
CA PRO A 291 -4.49 -17.72 8.50
C PRO A 291 -4.06 -16.57 7.56
N ILE A 292 -4.83 -16.35 6.50
CA ILE A 292 -4.47 -15.38 5.45
C ILE A 292 -4.35 -13.94 5.96
N TYR A 293 -5.23 -13.51 6.86
CA TYR A 293 -5.23 -12.16 7.42
C TYR A 293 -3.98 -11.93 8.28
N SER A 294 -3.67 -12.81 9.24
CA SER A 294 -2.46 -12.74 10.07
C SER A 294 -1.19 -12.71 9.22
N LEU A 295 -1.10 -13.58 8.21
CA LEU A 295 0.06 -13.61 7.32
C LEU A 295 0.14 -12.34 6.43
N SER A 296 -0.98 -11.86 5.91
CA SER A 296 -1.03 -10.64 5.09
C SER A 296 -0.56 -9.43 5.90
N TYR A 297 -1.06 -9.27 7.12
CA TYR A 297 -0.67 -8.16 8.00
C TYR A 297 0.78 -8.24 8.45
N SER A 298 1.24 -9.42 8.88
CA SER A 298 2.63 -9.60 9.28
C SER A 298 3.60 -9.20 8.15
N ILE A 299 3.34 -9.66 6.92
CA ILE A 299 4.14 -9.31 5.75
C ILE A 299 4.04 -7.81 5.44
N TRP A 300 2.84 -7.24 5.48
CA TRP A 300 2.62 -5.83 5.21
C TRP A 300 3.35 -4.94 6.21
N PHE A 301 3.18 -5.16 7.52
CA PHE A 301 3.88 -4.42 8.56
C PHE A 301 5.40 -4.61 8.47
N LYS A 302 5.87 -5.85 8.28
CA LYS A 302 7.31 -6.10 8.13
C LYS A 302 7.89 -5.34 6.96
N SER A 303 7.22 -5.39 5.82
CA SER A 303 7.70 -4.77 4.59
C SER A 303 7.56 -3.25 4.59
N ARG A 304 6.46 -2.70 5.11
CA ARG A 304 6.15 -1.27 5.11
C ARG A 304 6.78 -0.50 6.28
N THR A 305 6.90 -1.09 7.46
CA THR A 305 7.34 -0.39 8.67
C THR A 305 8.78 -0.72 9.03
N ASP A 306 9.13 -2.00 9.09
CA ASP A 306 10.46 -2.40 9.56
C ASP A 306 11.51 -2.30 8.44
N CYS A 307 11.31 -3.05 7.35
CA CYS A 307 12.28 -3.12 6.26
C CYS A 307 12.42 -1.78 5.52
N SER A 308 11.40 -0.92 5.58
CA SER A 308 11.47 0.44 5.01
C SER A 308 12.32 1.39 5.85
N ALA A 309 12.38 1.18 7.17
CA ALA A 309 13.11 2.03 8.10
C ALA A 309 14.63 1.84 7.98
N HIS A 310 15.09 0.73 7.42
CA HIS A 310 16.51 0.46 7.23
C HIS A 310 17.13 1.55 6.36
N ILE A 311 18.31 2.06 6.73
CA ILE A 311 18.89 3.25 6.05
C ILE A 311 19.10 3.03 4.55
N GLN A 312 19.55 1.84 4.14
CA GLN A 312 19.70 1.46 2.72
C GLN A 312 18.37 1.39 1.94
N SER A 313 17.23 1.35 2.63
CA SER A 313 15.90 1.38 2.02
C SER A 313 15.39 2.79 1.81
N GLN A 314 15.96 3.81 2.47
CA GLN A 314 15.47 5.19 2.47
C GLN A 314 16.08 6.03 1.34
N SER A 315 15.26 6.97 0.84
CA SER A 315 15.68 8.10 0.01
C SER A 315 15.36 9.40 0.75
N ARG A 316 16.21 10.43 0.63
CA ARG A 316 15.95 11.76 1.21
C ARG A 316 16.00 12.85 0.18
N ASN A 317 15.24 13.90 0.45
CA ASN A 317 15.43 15.19 -0.21
C ASN A 317 16.72 15.82 0.33
N GLY A 318 17.62 16.19 -0.57
CA GLY A 318 18.79 17.01 -0.27
C GLY A 318 18.76 18.31 -1.11
N PRO A 319 19.75 19.20 -0.91
CA PRO A 319 19.84 20.48 -1.64
C PRO A 319 19.86 20.32 -3.16
N ASN A 320 20.26 19.14 -3.66
CA ASN A 320 20.38 18.81 -5.07
C ASN A 320 19.38 17.72 -5.50
N GLY A 321 18.17 17.75 -4.95
CA GLY A 321 17.10 16.77 -5.21
C GLY A 321 17.18 15.52 -4.35
N GLN A 322 16.41 14.49 -4.72
CA GLN A 322 16.41 13.24 -3.96
C GLN A 322 17.78 12.54 -4.05
N ARG A 323 18.21 11.92 -2.94
CA ARG A 323 19.43 11.12 -2.82
C ARG A 323 19.12 9.81 -2.10
N MET A 324 19.71 8.72 -2.57
CA MET A 324 19.69 7.44 -1.85
C MET A 324 20.82 7.38 -0.83
N PHE A 325 20.61 6.65 0.26
CA PHE A 325 21.68 6.34 1.19
C PHE A 325 22.45 5.12 0.71
N PHE A 326 23.67 5.33 0.24
CA PHE A 326 24.64 4.23 0.12
C PHE A 326 25.36 4.08 1.45
N THR A 327 25.47 2.82 1.92
CA THR A 327 26.14 2.53 3.19
C THR A 327 27.60 3.00 3.18
N GLU A 328 28.28 2.94 2.03
CA GLU A 328 29.66 3.45 1.91
C GLU A 328 29.76 4.94 2.25
N GLU A 329 28.83 5.77 1.78
CA GLU A 329 28.78 7.20 2.06
C GLU A 329 28.38 7.47 3.52
N ALA A 330 27.42 6.72 4.06
CA ALA A 330 26.99 6.84 5.45
C ALA A 330 28.08 6.41 6.45
N LEU A 331 28.90 5.40 6.10
CA LEU A 331 30.06 4.98 6.89
C LEU A 331 31.20 6.01 6.80
N ALA A 332 31.43 6.59 5.62
CA ALA A 332 32.45 7.63 5.43
C ALA A 332 32.06 8.97 6.07
N GLN A 333 30.76 9.22 6.26
CA GLN A 333 30.23 10.45 6.84
C GLN A 333 29.14 10.12 7.87
N PRO A 334 29.51 9.75 9.11
CA PRO A 334 28.55 9.38 10.16
C PRO A 334 27.49 10.46 10.44
N GLY A 335 27.80 11.73 10.20
CA GLY A 335 26.86 12.85 10.30
C GLY A 335 25.67 12.78 9.34
N LEU A 336 25.71 11.93 8.29
CA LEU A 336 24.58 11.67 7.41
C LEU A 336 23.53 10.74 8.04
N ILE A 337 23.92 9.96 9.06
CA ILE A 337 23.00 9.08 9.79
C ILE A 337 22.14 9.96 10.70
N PRO A 338 20.80 9.80 10.70
CA PRO A 338 19.95 10.50 11.65
C PRO A 338 20.40 10.27 13.07
N LYS A 339 20.42 11.35 13.86
CA LYS A 339 20.64 11.27 15.31
C LYS A 339 19.68 10.31 16.02
N ASN A 340 18.50 10.05 15.44
CA ASN A 340 17.49 9.13 15.99
C ASN A 340 17.35 7.85 15.15
N TYR A 341 18.35 7.50 14.33
CA TYR A 341 18.32 6.25 13.57
C TYR A 341 18.38 5.06 14.52
N TRP A 342 17.51 4.09 14.29
CA TRP A 342 17.56 2.78 14.90
C TRP A 342 17.66 1.76 13.79
N GLU A 343 18.49 0.74 14.02
CA GLU A 343 18.75 -0.31 13.04
C GLU A 343 17.65 -1.38 13.12
N PRO A 344 16.65 -1.39 12.21
CA PRO A 344 15.53 -2.33 12.29
C PRO A 344 15.93 -3.80 12.13
N CYS A 345 17.13 -4.04 11.61
CA CYS A 345 17.62 -5.39 11.45
C CYS A 345 18.34 -5.96 12.68
N ALA A 346 18.64 -5.14 13.69
CA ALA A 346 19.32 -5.62 14.89
C ALA A 346 18.47 -6.66 15.65
N ASP A 347 17.16 -6.42 15.70
CA ASP A 347 16.18 -7.28 16.40
C ASP A 347 15.37 -8.15 15.44
N CYS A 348 15.83 -8.27 14.18
CA CYS A 348 15.10 -9.02 13.16
C CYS A 348 15.41 -10.52 13.27
N VAL A 349 14.37 -11.33 13.51
CA VAL A 349 14.44 -12.80 13.56
C VAL A 349 15.02 -13.43 12.28
N PHE A 350 14.89 -12.74 11.16
CA PHE A 350 15.58 -13.10 9.93
C PHE A 350 16.95 -12.44 9.95
N GLN A 351 17.93 -13.17 10.49
CA GLN A 351 19.32 -12.75 10.62
C GLN A 351 19.97 -12.40 9.25
N ALA A 352 21.20 -11.88 9.28
CA ALA A 352 21.92 -11.43 8.09
C ALA A 352 22.20 -12.51 7.05
N ASP A 353 22.25 -13.78 7.47
CA ASP A 353 22.35 -14.94 6.60
C ASP A 353 21.15 -15.04 5.64
N LEU A 354 19.96 -14.66 6.13
CA LEU A 354 18.75 -14.77 5.35
C LEU A 354 18.53 -13.59 4.39
N CYS A 355 18.70 -12.37 4.91
CA CYS A 355 18.47 -11.15 4.15
C CYS A 355 19.77 -10.62 3.53
N ARG A 356 20.03 -10.92 2.24
CA ARG A 356 21.31 -10.62 1.55
C ARG A 356 21.28 -9.36 0.67
N SER A 357 20.09 -8.83 0.40
CA SER A 357 19.89 -7.65 -0.43
C SER A 357 18.87 -6.71 0.21
N VAL A 358 19.03 -5.43 -0.09
CA VAL A 358 18.05 -4.39 0.23
C VAL A 358 17.50 -3.86 -1.09
N VAL A 359 16.20 -3.56 -1.13
CA VAL A 359 15.59 -2.85 -2.26
C VAL A 359 15.19 -1.45 -1.79
N PRO A 360 15.87 -0.40 -2.28
CA PRO A 360 15.51 0.98 -1.97
C PRO A 360 14.07 1.32 -2.35
N ALA A 361 13.47 2.20 -1.56
CA ALA A 361 12.15 2.79 -1.80
C ALA A 361 12.07 3.50 -3.18
N PHE A 362 13.04 4.37 -3.45
CA PHE A 362 13.20 5.03 -4.75
C PHE A 362 14.30 4.30 -5.54
N PRO A 363 14.18 4.04 -6.86
CA PRO A 363 13.25 4.59 -7.85
C PRO A 363 11.93 3.86 -7.93
N TYR A 364 11.73 2.85 -7.10
CA TYR A 364 10.61 1.94 -7.23
C TYR A 364 9.25 2.67 -7.18
N TYR A 365 9.00 3.44 -6.11
CA TYR A 365 7.69 4.07 -5.90
C TYR A 365 7.24 5.00 -7.03
N ARG A 366 8.20 5.60 -7.75
CA ARG A 366 7.90 6.55 -8.83
C ARG A 366 8.01 5.93 -10.23
N LEU A 367 8.87 4.93 -10.41
CA LEU A 367 9.26 4.48 -11.75
C LEU A 367 8.90 3.02 -12.03
N GLY A 368 8.47 2.25 -11.02
CA GLY A 368 8.08 0.85 -11.18
C GLY A 368 9.26 -0.11 -11.42
N PHE A 369 10.49 0.32 -11.10
CA PHE A 369 11.70 -0.48 -11.22
C PHE A 369 12.19 -0.96 -9.86
N ILE A 370 12.59 -2.23 -9.79
CA ILE A 370 13.31 -2.76 -8.63
C ILE A 370 14.80 -2.78 -8.94
N VAL A 371 15.59 -2.15 -8.07
CA VAL A 371 17.05 -2.12 -8.14
C VAL A 371 17.60 -2.65 -6.81
N PRO A 372 17.86 -3.97 -6.68
CA PRO A 372 18.43 -4.49 -5.45
C PRO A 372 19.86 -3.99 -5.28
N ILE A 373 20.24 -3.69 -4.06
CA ILE A 373 21.62 -3.41 -3.67
C ILE A 373 22.08 -4.45 -2.66
N LYS A 374 23.38 -4.76 -2.70
CA LYS A 374 23.97 -5.70 -1.73
C LYS A 374 23.76 -5.13 -0.32
N ARG A 375 23.15 -5.93 0.55
CA ARG A 375 23.01 -5.53 1.94
C ARG A 375 24.40 -5.47 2.57
N LYS A 376 24.68 -4.39 3.29
CA LYS A 376 25.85 -4.36 4.17
C LYS A 376 25.42 -4.83 5.56
N PRO A 377 26.23 -5.64 6.25
CA PRO A 377 25.94 -6.04 7.62
C PRO A 377 25.65 -4.81 8.47
N SER A 378 24.79 -4.98 9.47
CA SER A 378 24.42 -3.96 10.45
C SER A 378 25.65 -3.16 10.89
N PHE A 379 25.51 -1.83 10.95
CA PHE A 379 26.42 -0.96 11.69
C PHE A 379 26.56 -1.59 13.09
N GLY A 380 27.75 -2.05 13.46
CA GLY A 380 27.92 -2.85 14.67
C GLY A 380 27.28 -2.19 15.89
N GLN A 381 26.79 -2.97 16.85
CA GLN A 381 26.21 -2.48 18.12
C GLN A 381 27.11 -1.48 18.87
N GLN A 382 28.39 -1.38 18.51
CA GLN A 382 29.38 -0.54 19.16
C GLN A 382 29.31 0.95 18.76
N THR A 383 28.77 1.34 17.60
CA THR A 383 28.76 2.76 17.18
C THR A 383 27.56 3.59 17.67
N PHE A 384 26.55 2.96 18.29
CA PHE A 384 25.34 3.65 18.75
C PHE A 384 25.01 3.41 20.23
N ARG A 385 26.02 3.11 21.06
CA ARG A 385 25.85 3.04 22.52
C ARG A 385 25.56 4.45 23.05
N GLY A 386 24.30 4.72 23.36
CA GLY A 386 23.85 5.99 23.95
C GLY A 386 22.43 6.40 23.61
N ILE A 387 21.78 5.74 22.64
CA ILE A 387 20.41 6.02 22.27
C ILE A 387 19.53 4.85 22.74
N SER A 388 18.53 5.17 23.55
CA SER A 388 17.56 4.21 24.10
C SER A 388 17.09 3.19 23.04
N PRO A 389 16.97 1.90 23.39
CA PRO A 389 16.56 0.84 22.45
C PRO A 389 15.16 1.03 21.86
N PHE A 390 14.39 2.03 22.34
CA PHE A 390 13.08 2.38 21.81
C PHE A 390 12.98 3.86 21.37
N PRO A 391 13.48 4.22 20.17
CA PRO A 391 13.17 5.51 19.55
C PRO A 391 11.74 5.58 19.00
N GLY A 392 10.96 4.49 19.13
CA GLY A 392 9.52 4.47 18.87
C GLY A 392 8.72 5.52 19.65
N ARG A 393 9.29 6.17 20.68
CA ARG A 393 8.60 7.25 21.39
C ARG A 393 8.37 8.52 20.58
N ARG A 394 9.25 8.95 19.67
CA ARG A 394 9.03 10.21 18.90
C ARG A 394 8.23 10.00 17.61
N THR A 395 8.55 8.97 16.84
CA THR A 395 7.77 8.61 15.64
C THR A 395 6.42 7.98 16.00
N GLY A 396 6.38 7.18 17.08
CA GLY A 396 5.13 6.68 17.65
C GLY A 396 4.27 7.81 18.19
N LYS A 397 4.83 8.79 18.92
CA LYS A 397 4.06 9.95 19.39
C LYS A 397 3.43 10.75 18.25
N ALA A 398 4.19 11.11 17.22
CA ALA A 398 3.62 11.83 16.06
C ALA A 398 2.58 10.99 15.29
N THR A 399 2.79 9.68 15.18
CA THR A 399 1.82 8.77 14.54
C THR A 399 0.55 8.64 15.38
N LEU A 400 0.69 8.50 16.70
CA LEU A 400 -0.43 8.41 17.65
C LEU A 400 -1.19 9.73 17.71
N GLU A 401 -0.51 10.88 17.72
CA GLU A 401 -1.14 12.20 17.63
C GLU A 401 -1.90 12.37 16.31
N LYS A 402 -1.33 11.90 15.19
CA LYS A 402 -2.03 11.89 13.90
C LYS A 402 -3.30 11.01 13.97
N LEU A 403 -3.17 9.78 14.45
CA LEU A 403 -4.29 8.84 14.55
C LEU A 403 -5.38 9.33 15.51
N GLU A 404 -5.00 9.92 16.63
CA GLU A 404 -5.95 10.48 17.60
C GLU A 404 -6.66 11.70 17.02
N ARG A 405 -5.95 12.58 16.30
CA ARG A 405 -6.58 13.66 15.53
C ARG A 405 -7.57 13.13 14.50
N HIS A 406 -7.22 12.06 13.77
CA HIS A 406 -8.14 11.44 12.82
C HIS A 406 -9.40 10.93 13.50
N ARG A 407 -9.26 10.26 14.66
CA ARG A 407 -10.39 9.80 15.47
C ARG A 407 -11.28 10.94 15.92
N GLN A 408 -10.70 12.04 16.40
CA GLN A 408 -11.45 13.24 16.81
C GLN A 408 -12.23 13.83 15.63
N ILE A 409 -11.62 13.93 14.45
CA ILE A 409 -12.30 14.41 13.24
C ILE A 409 -13.44 13.46 12.84
N LEU A 410 -13.20 12.14 12.83
CA LEU A 410 -14.25 11.17 12.50
C LEU A 410 -15.39 11.13 13.53
N ALA A 411 -15.18 11.64 14.75
CA ALA A 411 -16.22 11.76 15.76
C ALA A 411 -17.16 12.96 15.53
N LEU A 412 -16.75 13.95 14.71
CA LEU A 412 -17.56 15.14 14.41
C LEU A 412 -18.84 14.78 13.64
N ALA A 413 -19.92 15.51 13.89
CA ALA A 413 -21.16 15.41 13.13
C ALA A 413 -20.97 15.91 11.68
N PRO A 414 -21.86 15.52 10.73
CA PRO A 414 -21.75 15.94 9.34
C PRO A 414 -21.65 17.46 9.14
N ASP A 415 -22.43 18.26 9.87
CA ASP A 415 -22.39 19.73 9.75
C ASP A 415 -21.08 20.33 10.28
N GLU A 416 -20.51 19.73 11.34
CA GLU A 416 -19.22 20.12 11.89
C GLU A 416 -18.07 19.79 10.93
N LEU A 417 -18.14 18.64 10.24
CA LEU A 417 -17.20 18.26 9.18
C LEU A 417 -17.25 19.25 8.01
N ARG A 418 -18.45 19.67 7.58
CA ARG A 418 -18.63 20.68 6.53
C ARG A 418 -18.05 22.04 6.96
N ALA A 419 -18.32 22.47 8.20
CA ALA A 419 -17.76 23.71 8.74
C ALA A 419 -16.22 23.67 8.80
N LEU A 420 -15.65 22.53 9.19
CA LEU A 420 -14.20 22.31 9.17
C LEU A 420 -13.63 22.43 7.75
N GLY A 421 -14.28 21.82 6.76
CA GLY A 421 -13.91 21.93 5.35
C GLY A 421 -13.90 23.36 4.83
N GLN A 422 -14.94 24.14 5.15
CA GLN A 422 -15.02 25.56 4.78
C GLN A 422 -13.89 26.38 5.41
N SER A 423 -13.58 26.14 6.69
CA SER A 423 -12.48 26.80 7.39
C SER A 423 -11.13 26.50 6.74
N GLN A 424 -10.88 25.22 6.40
CA GLN A 424 -9.65 24.79 5.74
C GLN A 424 -9.54 25.32 4.31
N GLY A 425 -10.65 25.39 3.55
CA GLY A 425 -10.71 25.97 2.22
C GLY A 425 -10.29 27.45 2.22
N LYS A 426 -10.87 28.25 3.12
CA LYS A 426 -10.49 29.67 3.29
C LYS A 426 -9.01 29.84 3.64
N ALA A 427 -8.48 28.99 4.52
CA ALA A 427 -7.07 29.01 4.88
C ALA A 427 -6.15 28.67 3.69
N LEU A 428 -6.58 27.76 2.80
CA LEU A 428 -5.83 27.39 1.60
C LEU A 428 -5.84 28.54 0.56
N GLU A 429 -6.99 29.15 0.31
CA GLU A 429 -7.13 30.32 -0.57
C GLU A 429 -6.24 31.48 -0.08
N THR A 430 -6.24 31.73 1.22
CA THR A 430 -5.38 32.75 1.86
C THR A 430 -3.91 32.45 1.57
N LYS A 431 -3.44 31.21 1.80
CA LYS A 431 -2.04 30.84 1.50
C LYS A 431 -1.68 31.00 0.02
N GLN A 432 -2.63 30.74 -0.89
CA GLN A 432 -2.41 30.88 -2.33
C GLN A 432 -2.29 32.35 -2.73
N GLN A 433 -3.14 33.22 -2.18
CA GLN A 433 -3.08 34.66 -2.41
C GLN A 433 -1.76 35.28 -1.94
N PHE A 434 -1.15 34.76 -0.87
CA PHE A 434 0.12 35.26 -0.32
C PHE A 434 1.37 34.52 -0.84
N GLY A 435 1.24 33.65 -1.83
CA GLY A 435 2.39 32.95 -2.44
C GLY A 435 3.20 32.09 -1.46
N MET A 436 2.57 31.58 -0.40
CA MET A 436 3.25 30.83 0.68
C MET A 436 3.48 29.34 0.35
N PHE A 437 3.81 28.99 -0.90
CA PHE A 437 3.99 27.60 -1.34
C PHE A 437 5.37 27.31 -1.93
#